data_AF-A0A1F5XY70-F1
#
_entry.id   AF-A0A1F5XY70-F1
#
_cell.length_a   1.000
_cell.length_b   1.000
_cell.length_c   1.000
_cell.angle_alpha   90.00
_cell.angle_beta   90.00
_cell.angle_gamma   90.00
#
_symmetry.space_group_name_H-M   'P 1'
#
loop_
_entity.id
_entity.type
_entity.pdbx_description
1 polymer ?
#
loop_
_entity_poly.entity_id
_entity_poly.type
_entity_poly.pdbx_seq_one_letter_code
_entity_poly.pdbx_strand_id
1 'polypeptide(L)' 'MRSKKDRELELNQNTTTLANFMESYNKSVPLDFPKVSAKILKEFQVLHPTLFKRGDEWSIDKHRKKLMDWLPSYVDSKIS' A
#
# COMPACT_ATOMS: atom_id res chain seq x y z
N MET A 1 27.93 -2.91 -17.96
CA MET A 1 26.88 -1.98 -17.54
C MET A 1 25.69 -2.77 -17.02
N ARG A 2 25.49 -2.85 -15.71
CA ARG A 2 24.27 -3.43 -15.12
C ARG A 2 23.28 -2.31 -14.93
N SER A 3 22.34 -2.20 -15.86
CA SER A 3 21.29 -1.18 -15.86
C SER A 3 20.48 -1.28 -14.58
N LYS A 4 20.46 -0.21 -13.80
CA LYS A 4 19.60 -0.07 -12.61
C LYS A 4 18.10 -0.18 -12.93
N LYS A 5 17.74 -0.14 -14.22
CA LYS A 5 16.39 -0.22 -14.77
C LYS A 5 15.73 -1.60 -14.68
N ASP A 6 16.48 -2.71 -14.73
CA ASP A 6 15.88 -4.05 -14.63
C ASP A 6 15.30 -4.32 -13.24
N ARG A 7 15.95 -3.78 -12.20
CA ARG A 7 15.49 -3.92 -10.82
C ARG A 7 14.18 -3.17 -10.55
N GLU A 8 13.92 -2.09 -11.29
CA GLU A 8 12.67 -1.32 -11.21
C GLU A 8 11.52 -1.99 -11.98
N LEU A 9 11.82 -2.79 -13.01
CA LEU A 9 10.83 -3.53 -13.78
C LEU A 9 10.35 -4.79 -13.02
N GLU A 10 11.26 -5.52 -12.38
CA GLU A 10 10.91 -6.65 -11.50
C GLU A 10 10.15 -6.20 -10.23
N LEU A 11 10.36 -4.98 -9.75
CA LEU A 11 9.58 -4.39 -8.64
C LEU A 11 8.13 -4.08 -9.00
N ASN A 12 7.81 -3.90 -10.29
CA ASN A 12 6.45 -3.56 -10.74
C ASN A 12 5.55 -4.79 -10.93
N GLN A 13 6.11 -6.00 -11.05
CA GLN A 13 5.34 -7.24 -11.18
C GLN A 13 5.30 -8.07 -9.89
N ASN A 14 6.14 -7.76 -8.91
CA ASN A 14 6.30 -8.55 -7.71
C ASN A 14 5.59 -7.92 -6.51
N THR A 15 4.80 -8.75 -5.87
CA THR A 15 4.32 -8.61 -4.51
C THR A 15 5.38 -7.95 -3.62
N THR A 16 5.01 -6.82 -3.04
CA THR A 16 5.89 -5.98 -2.23
C THR A 16 5.61 -6.20 -0.75
N THR A 17 6.60 -5.90 0.09
CA THR A 17 6.42 -5.96 1.54
C THR A 17 5.63 -4.74 2.02
N LEU A 18 4.97 -4.87 3.18
CA LEU A 18 4.22 -3.78 3.80
C LEU A 18 5.04 -2.48 3.94
N ALA A 19 6.33 -2.60 4.27
CA ALA A 19 7.23 -1.44 4.38
C ALA A 19 7.47 -0.74 3.03
N ASN A 20 7.75 -1.50 1.97
CA ASN A 20 7.92 -0.94 0.63
C ASN A 20 6.61 -0.36 0.07
N PHE A 21 5.48 -1.01 0.34
CA PHE A 21 4.16 -0.49 -0.01
C PHE A 21 3.93 0.86 0.68
N MET A 22 4.17 0.93 1.99
CA MET A 22 4.02 2.16 2.78
C MET A 22 4.86 3.29 2.23
N GLU A 23 6.15 3.03 1.94
CA GLU A 23 7.05 4.06 1.42
C GLU A 23 6.60 4.53 0.02
N SER A 24 6.27 3.59 -0.87
CA SER A 24 5.81 3.90 -2.23
C SER A 24 4.48 4.66 -2.21
N TYR A 25 3.57 4.25 -1.33
CA TYR A 25 2.29 4.94 -1.13
C TYR A 25 2.53 6.36 -0.64
N ASN A 26 3.26 6.55 0.46
CA ASN A 26 3.52 7.86 1.06
C ASN A 26 4.32 8.79 0.12
N LYS A 27 5.12 8.25 -0.80
CA LYS A 27 5.82 9.02 -1.84
C LYS A 27 4.93 9.38 -3.04
N SER A 28 3.93 8.57 -3.35
CA SER A 28 3.09 8.73 -4.54
C SER A 28 1.74 9.40 -4.27
N VAL A 29 1.32 9.50 -3.00
CA VAL A 29 0.08 10.21 -2.63
C VAL A 29 0.29 11.73 -2.60
N PRO A 30 -0.75 12.51 -2.95
CA PRO A 30 -0.72 13.96 -2.82
C PRO A 30 -0.63 14.40 -1.36
N LEU A 31 -0.14 15.63 -1.13
CA LEU A 31 0.06 16.21 0.21
C LEU A 31 -1.23 16.27 1.05
N ASP A 32 -2.38 16.46 0.38
CA ASP A 32 -3.70 16.46 1.00
C ASP A 32 -4.20 15.06 1.42
N PHE A 33 -3.53 13.99 0.97
CA PHE A 33 -3.91 12.64 1.35
C PHE A 33 -3.22 12.20 2.65
N PRO A 34 -3.95 11.56 3.58
CA PRO A 34 -3.35 11.07 4.81
C PRO A 34 -2.26 10.04 4.51
N LYS A 35 -1.11 10.22 5.16
CA LYS A 35 -0.02 9.25 5.12
C LYS A 35 -0.44 7.98 5.84
N VAL A 36 -0.09 6.85 5.26
CA VAL A 36 -0.36 5.55 5.86
C VAL A 36 0.83 5.15 6.71
N SER A 37 0.54 4.59 7.88
CA SER A 37 1.52 3.98 8.75
C SER A 37 1.38 2.47 8.72
N ALA A 38 2.40 1.75 9.18
CA ALA A 38 2.35 0.30 9.26
C ALA A 38 1.15 -0.22 10.08
N LYS A 39 0.67 0.56 11.06
CA LYS A 39 -0.52 0.24 11.85
C LYS A 39 -1.80 0.25 10.99
N ILE A 40 -1.98 1.29 10.18
CA ILE A 40 -3.14 1.43 9.28
C ILE A 40 -3.15 0.31 8.24
N LEU A 41 -1.97 -0.01 7.67
CA LEU A 41 -1.83 -1.09 6.70
C LEU A 41 -2.16 -2.46 7.32
N LYS A 42 -1.73 -2.70 8.57
CA LYS A 42 -2.12 -3.92 9.29
C LYS A 42 -3.63 -3.99 9.54
N GLU A 43 -4.27 -2.89 9.94
CA GLU A 43 -5.73 -2.87 10.10
C GLU A 43 -6.45 -3.13 8.77
N PHE A 44 -5.99 -2.52 7.68
CA PHE A 44 -6.51 -2.79 6.34
C PHE A 44 -6.38 -4.27 5.97
N GLN A 45 -5.24 -4.88 6.28
CA GLN A 45 -5.00 -6.30 6.02
C GLN A 45 -5.94 -7.21 6.81
N VAL A 46 -6.19 -6.90 8.08
CA VAL A 46 -7.11 -7.64 8.94
C VAL A 46 -8.57 -7.46 8.52
N LEU A 47 -8.94 -6.27 8.02
CA LEU A 47 -10.29 -5.95 7.55
C LEU A 47 -10.57 -6.49 6.15
N HIS A 48 -9.55 -6.62 5.31
CA HIS A 48 -9.67 -7.09 3.94
C HIS A 48 -8.80 -8.33 3.65
N PRO A 49 -8.88 -9.41 4.45
CA PRO A 49 -8.08 -10.62 4.24
C PRO A 49 -8.38 -11.27 2.87
N THR A 50 -9.54 -10.97 2.29
CA THR A 50 -9.97 -11.42 0.96
C THR A 50 -9.15 -10.84 -0.19
N LEU A 51 -8.44 -9.72 0.02
CA LEU A 51 -7.49 -9.15 -0.93
C LEU A 51 -6.15 -9.88 -0.91
N PHE A 52 -5.82 -10.50 0.22
CA PHE A 52 -4.57 -11.20 0.50
C PHE A 52 -4.70 -12.70 0.20
N LYS A 53 -5.02 -13.04 -1.06
CA LYS A 53 -5.27 -14.43 -1.48
C LYS A 53 -4.02 -15.34 -1.49
N ARG A 54 -2.81 -14.78 -1.45
CA ARG A 54 -1.53 -15.52 -1.39
C ARG A 54 -0.73 -15.20 -0.12
N GLY A 55 -1.42 -14.85 0.98
CA GLY A 55 -0.77 -14.42 2.21
C GLY A 55 -0.49 -12.91 2.22
N ASP A 56 0.55 -12.48 2.94
CA ASP A 56 0.90 -11.08 3.25
C ASP A 56 1.47 -10.26 2.06
N GLU A 57 1.18 -10.68 0.83
CA GLU A 57 1.72 -10.10 -0.39
C GLU A 57 0.96 -8.82 -0.78
N TRP A 58 1.61 -7.66 -0.67
CA TRP A 58 1.01 -6.39 -1.08
C TRP A 58 1.22 -6.15 -2.58
N SER A 59 0.18 -5.76 -3.29
CA SER A 59 0.29 -5.28 -4.67
C SER A 59 0.03 -3.79 -4.71
N ILE A 60 1.02 -2.99 -5.14
CA ILE A 60 0.90 -1.53 -5.20
C ILE A 60 -0.38 -1.14 -5.92
N ASP A 61 -0.62 -1.61 -7.15
CA ASP A 61 -1.78 -1.20 -7.94
C ASP A 61 -3.13 -1.56 -7.27
N LYS A 62 -3.35 -2.85 -6.98
CA LYS A 62 -4.61 -3.35 -6.40
C LYS A 62 -4.88 -2.80 -4.99
N HIS A 63 -3.87 -2.87 -4.12
CA HIS A 63 -4.05 -2.47 -2.72
C HIS A 63 -4.05 -0.95 -2.58
N ARG A 64 -3.31 -0.19 -3.40
CA ARG A 64 -3.37 1.29 -3.35
C ARG A 64 -4.76 1.79 -3.64
N LYS A 65 -5.40 1.32 -4.72
CA LYS A 65 -6.74 1.80 -5.07
C LYS A 65 -7.74 1.50 -3.95
N LYS A 66 -7.68 0.28 -3.40
CA LYS A 66 -8.61 -0.13 -2.34
C LYS A 66 -8.30 0.53 -1.00
N LEU A 67 -7.03 0.77 -0.71
CA LEU A 67 -6.61 1.53 0.47
C LEU A 67 -7.03 2.99 0.35
N MET A 68 -6.84 3.65 -0.80
CA MET A 68 -7.26 5.05 -1.01
C MET A 68 -8.78 5.23 -0.89
N ASP A 69 -9.57 4.23 -1.29
CA ASP A 69 -11.03 4.18 -1.14
C ASP A 69 -11.45 4.04 0.34
N TRP A 70 -10.73 3.22 1.10
CA TRP A 70 -11.03 2.94 2.51
C TRP A 70 -10.44 3.96 3.49
N LEU A 71 -9.27 4.52 3.19
CA LEU A 71 -8.52 5.43 4.05
C LEU A 71 -9.33 6.65 4.54
N PRO A 72 -10.05 7.39 3.68
CA PRO A 72 -10.84 8.53 4.14
C PRO A 72 -11.93 8.11 5.13
N SER A 73 -12.56 6.95 4.95
CA SER A 73 -13.55 6.41 5.90
C SER A 73 -12.90 6.01 7.24
N TYR A 74 -11.69 5.46 7.21
CA TYR A 74 -10.95 5.11 8.42
C TYR A 74 -10.47 6.35 9.19
N VAL A 75 -9.96 7.36 8.47
CA VAL A 75 -9.42 8.60 9.06
C VAL A 75 -10.53 9.44 9.67
N ASP A 76 -11.68 9.57 9.00
CA ASP A 76 -12.88 10.21 9.54
C ASP A 76 -13.31 9.61 10.89
N SER A 77 -13.35 8.27 10.97
CA SER A 77 -13.71 7.55 12.20
C SER A 77 -12.70 7.73 13.36
N LYS A 78 -11.45 8.13 13.09
CA LYS A 78 -10.42 8.38 14.11
C LYS A 78 -10.33 9.86 14.51
N ILE A 79 -10.93 10.77 13.75
CA ILE A 79 -10.93 12.21 14.00
C ILE A 79 -12.23 12.67 14.72
N SER A 80 -13.27 11.82 14.78
CA SER A 80 -14.47 12.05 15.62
C SER A 80 -14.28 11.71 17.09
#